data_AF-A0AAU4UDL0-F1
#
_entry.id   AF-A0AAU4UDL0-F1
#
_cell.length_a   1.000
_cell.length_b   1.000
_cell.length_c   1.000
_cell.angle_alpha   90.00
_cell.angle_beta   90.00
_cell.angle_gamma   90.00
#
_symmetry.space_group_name_H-M   'P 1'
#
loop_
_entity.id
_entity.type
_entity.pdbx_description
1 polymer ?
#
loop_
_entity_poly.entity_id
_entity_poly.type
_entity_poly.pdbx_seq_one_letter_code
_entity_poly.pdbx_strand_id
1 'polypeptide(L)'
;MHEALEIPEVPARRRGRTTLLIATAAVLGLVGGTCVGYLVQADREPTKLPSLSQPVLAQAEGEGPEPLSAAQDRRVKTDGDLRKLLLRKPTGAKNADWLEHADGWLNIAEYADTYTEPGDKFVSLANDEFRRAAVVGWEVGTSYNVEIRLVQFRQDDRMSAVDANANSQEWAESDRGTDSWAVPGTGNGMAYVHTRPYTEPGYVPQYSAEAHARRGDIAMEIWVYGGKPISKKTIMDLAERQMGRL
;
A
#
# COMPACT_ATOMS: atom_id res chain seq x y z
N MET A 1 -71.76 20.43 -67.22
CA MET A 1 -70.55 20.49 -68.06
C MET A 1 -69.53 21.35 -67.34
N HIS A 2 -68.60 20.72 -66.62
CA HIS A 2 -67.24 21.24 -66.38
C HIS A 2 -66.40 20.12 -65.75
N GLU A 3 -65.63 19.51 -66.66
CA GLU A 3 -64.36 18.78 -66.57
C GLU A 3 -63.64 18.73 -65.22
N ALA A 4 -63.32 17.49 -64.81
CA ALA A 4 -62.38 17.18 -63.74
C ALA A 4 -60.94 17.22 -64.28
N LEU A 5 -60.03 17.86 -63.55
CA LEU A 5 -58.59 17.85 -63.80
C LEU A 5 -57.97 16.52 -63.36
N GLU A 6 -57.43 15.75 -64.31
CA GLU A 6 -56.58 14.58 -64.06
C GLU A 6 -55.15 15.01 -63.68
N ILE A 7 -54.61 14.42 -62.61
CA ILE A 7 -53.20 14.51 -62.21
C ILE A 7 -52.54 13.17 -62.59
N PRO A 8 -51.37 13.15 -63.27
CA PRO A 8 -50.75 11.88 -63.66
C PRO A 8 -50.07 11.21 -62.46
N GLU A 9 -50.34 9.92 -62.26
CA GLU A 9 -49.58 9.07 -61.33
C GLU A 9 -48.18 8.75 -61.89
N VAL A 10 -47.14 8.96 -61.08
CA VAL A 10 -45.75 8.61 -61.41
C VAL A 10 -45.47 7.17 -60.97
N PRO A 11 -44.89 6.30 -61.82
CA PRO A 11 -44.67 4.90 -61.46
C PRO A 11 -43.54 4.73 -60.44
N ALA A 12 -43.80 3.94 -59.39
CA ALA A 12 -42.82 3.60 -58.35
C ALA A 12 -41.68 2.73 -58.92
N ARG A 13 -40.44 3.24 -58.81
CA ARG A 13 -39.22 2.54 -59.26
C ARG A 13 -38.92 1.32 -58.36
N ARG A 14 -38.85 0.14 -58.97
CA ARG A 14 -38.37 -1.11 -58.33
C ARG A 14 -36.88 -1.02 -57.97
N ARG A 15 -36.56 -0.53 -56.76
CA ARG A 15 -35.22 -0.61 -56.16
C ARG A 15 -35.20 -1.76 -55.14
N GLY A 16 -34.58 -2.88 -55.46
CA GLY A 16 -34.45 -3.98 -54.49
C GLY A 16 -33.51 -5.09 -54.93
N ARG A 17 -33.60 -5.54 -56.19
CA ARG A 17 -32.75 -6.64 -56.68
C ARG A 17 -31.27 -6.28 -56.79
N THR A 18 -30.95 -5.07 -57.24
CA THR A 18 -29.56 -4.61 -57.38
C THR A 18 -28.91 -4.38 -56.01
N THR A 19 -29.66 -3.84 -55.04
CA THR A 19 -29.18 -3.62 -53.67
C THR A 19 -28.88 -4.94 -52.97
N LEU A 20 -29.73 -5.96 -53.15
CA LEU A 20 -29.50 -7.28 -52.58
C LEU A 20 -28.24 -7.94 -53.16
N LEU A 21 -28.02 -7.85 -54.48
CA LEU A 21 -26.83 -8.41 -55.12
C LEU A 21 -25.54 -7.72 -54.64
N ILE A 22 -25.56 -6.39 -54.50
CA ILE A 22 -24.41 -5.63 -54.00
C ILE A 22 -24.13 -5.99 -52.52
N ALA A 23 -25.18 -6.11 -51.70
CA ALA A 23 -25.03 -6.49 -50.29
C ALA A 23 -24.44 -7.90 -50.14
N THR A 24 -24.92 -8.88 -50.90
CA THR A 24 -24.39 -10.24 -50.87
C THR A 24 -22.94 -10.30 -51.36
N ALA A 25 -22.61 -9.56 -52.42
CA ALA A 25 -21.23 -9.46 -52.91
C ALA A 25 -20.30 -8.81 -51.87
N ALA A 26 -20.76 -7.79 -51.15
CA ALA A 26 -20.00 -7.14 -50.08
C ALA A 26 -19.73 -8.10 -48.90
N VAL A 27 -20.75 -8.87 -48.49
CA VAL A 27 -20.61 -9.86 -47.41
C VAL A 27 -19.66 -10.99 -47.81
N LEU A 28 -19.80 -11.53 -49.03
CA LEU A 28 -18.89 -12.56 -49.54
C LEU A 28 -17.45 -12.06 -49.70
N GLY A 29 -17.27 -10.80 -50.13
CA GLY A 29 -15.98 -10.14 -50.19
C GLY A 29 -15.34 -9.98 -48.81
N LEU A 30 -16.12 -9.61 -47.80
CA LEU A 30 -15.66 -9.51 -46.40
C LEU A 30 -15.23 -10.87 -45.85
N VAL A 31 -16.08 -11.89 -45.97
CA VAL A 31 -15.78 -13.23 -45.46
C VAL A 31 -14.55 -13.82 -46.16
N GLY A 32 -14.53 -13.79 -47.50
CA GLY A 32 -13.39 -14.26 -48.28
C GLY A 32 -12.10 -13.51 -47.96
N GLY A 33 -12.17 -12.18 -47.86
CA GLY A 33 -11.03 -11.34 -47.49
C GLY A 33 -10.49 -11.64 -46.08
N THR A 34 -11.37 -11.84 -45.09
CA THR A 34 -10.96 -12.15 -43.71
C THR A 34 -10.34 -13.54 -43.57
N CYS A 35 -10.89 -14.57 -44.23
CA CYS A 35 -10.33 -15.92 -44.17
C CYS A 35 -8.95 -15.99 -44.83
N VAL A 36 -8.79 -15.36 -46.01
CA VAL A 36 -7.50 -15.33 -46.71
C VAL A 36 -6.49 -14.46 -45.95
N GLY A 37 -6.91 -13.29 -45.44
CA GLY A 37 -6.05 -12.42 -44.63
C GLY A 37 -5.56 -13.10 -43.34
N TYR A 38 -6.40 -13.90 -42.69
CA TYR A 38 -6.01 -14.68 -41.52
C TYR A 38 -4.98 -15.76 -41.86
N LEU A 39 -5.19 -16.54 -42.94
CA LEU A 39 -4.24 -17.58 -43.34
C LEU A 39 -2.86 -16.99 -43.70
N VAL A 40 -2.82 -15.84 -44.37
CA VAL A 40 -1.56 -15.15 -44.68
C VAL A 40 -0.84 -14.66 -43.42
N GLN A 41 -1.56 -14.26 -42.38
CA GLN A 41 -0.93 -13.86 -41.11
C GLN A 41 -0.51 -15.07 -40.26
N ALA A 42 -1.30 -16.14 -40.28
CA ALA A 42 -1.00 -17.37 -39.55
C ALA A 42 0.21 -18.11 -40.12
N ASP A 43 0.45 -18.00 -41.43
CA ASP A 43 1.59 -18.63 -42.12
C ASP A 43 2.84 -17.74 -42.18
N ARG A 44 2.81 -16.58 -41.53
CA ARG A 44 4.05 -15.80 -41.32
C ARG A 44 4.91 -16.47 -40.27
N GLU A 45 6.16 -16.76 -40.63
CA GLU A 45 7.14 -17.23 -39.67
C GLU A 45 7.20 -16.29 -38.46
N PRO A 46 7.14 -16.83 -37.22
CA PRO A 46 7.28 -16.02 -36.02
C PRO A 46 8.58 -15.22 -36.08
N THR A 47 8.47 -13.90 -35.98
CA THR A 47 9.67 -13.06 -35.89
C THR A 47 10.42 -13.45 -34.63
N LYS A 48 11.62 -14.01 -34.79
CA LYS A 48 12.45 -14.42 -33.64
C LYS A 48 12.65 -13.22 -32.72
N LEU A 49 12.34 -13.42 -31.45
CA LEU A 49 12.64 -12.41 -30.43
C LEU A 49 14.15 -12.15 -30.43
N PRO A 50 14.57 -10.90 -30.18
CA PRO A 50 15.97 -10.61 -29.95
C PRO A 50 16.51 -11.47 -28.81
N SER A 51 17.77 -11.92 -28.94
CA SER A 51 18.40 -12.73 -27.91
C SER A 51 18.39 -12.00 -26.57
N LEU A 52 17.93 -12.68 -25.51
CA LEU A 52 18.01 -12.19 -24.13
C LEU A 52 19.44 -12.26 -23.56
N SER A 53 20.40 -12.75 -24.34
CA SER A 53 21.82 -12.72 -23.99
C SER A 53 22.29 -11.27 -23.95
N GLN A 54 22.22 -10.65 -22.77
CA GLN A 54 22.97 -9.43 -22.50
C GLN A 54 24.46 -9.70 -22.82
N PRO A 55 25.19 -8.72 -23.39
CA PRO A 55 26.63 -8.84 -23.49
C PRO A 55 27.16 -9.14 -22.09
N VAL A 56 28.01 -10.17 -21.97
CA VAL A 56 28.68 -10.50 -20.72
C VAL A 56 29.39 -9.23 -20.27
N LEU A 57 28.87 -8.60 -19.21
CA LEU A 57 29.54 -7.48 -18.59
C LEU A 57 30.89 -8.01 -18.12
N ALA A 58 31.98 -7.35 -18.53
CA ALA A 58 33.30 -7.69 -18.05
C ALA A 58 33.30 -7.55 -16.53
N GLN A 59 33.23 -8.68 -15.83
CA GLN A 59 33.34 -8.70 -14.38
C GLN A 59 34.76 -8.27 -14.05
N ALA A 60 34.90 -7.25 -13.20
CA ALA A 60 36.22 -6.80 -12.78
C ALA A 60 36.98 -7.99 -12.19
N GLU A 61 38.17 -8.28 -12.72
CA GLU A 61 39.06 -9.29 -12.14
C GLU A 61 39.65 -8.72 -10.84
N GLY A 62 39.19 -9.23 -9.70
CA GLY A 62 39.62 -8.82 -8.37
C GLY A 62 38.69 -9.39 -7.30
N GLU A 63 39.15 -9.41 -6.05
CA GLU A 63 38.21 -9.59 -4.94
C GLU A 63 37.20 -8.43 -5.02
N GLY A 64 35.91 -8.77 -5.08
CA GLY A 64 34.84 -7.77 -5.02
C GLY A 64 34.99 -6.92 -3.76
N PRO A 65 34.33 -5.74 -3.70
CA PRO A 65 34.35 -4.94 -2.48
C PRO A 65 33.97 -5.80 -1.29
N GLU A 66 34.69 -5.65 -0.16
CA GLU A 66 34.36 -6.38 1.05
C GLU A 66 32.86 -6.21 1.35
N PRO A 67 32.16 -7.29 1.73
CA PRO A 67 30.79 -7.18 2.20
C PRO A 67 30.70 -6.08 3.26
N LEU A 68 29.60 -5.30 3.21
CA LEU A 68 29.39 -4.25 4.20
C LEU A 68 29.57 -4.84 5.61
N SER A 69 30.42 -4.19 6.40
CA SER A 69 30.60 -4.58 7.80
C SER A 69 29.23 -4.58 8.50
N ALA A 70 29.01 -5.40 9.53
CA ALA A 70 27.74 -5.41 10.27
C ALA A 70 27.32 -4.04 10.86
N ALA A 71 28.26 -3.09 10.97
CA ALA A 71 27.99 -1.71 11.35
C ALA A 71 27.36 -0.87 10.22
N GLN A 72 27.64 -1.25 8.97
CA GLN A 72 27.10 -0.64 7.74
C GLN A 72 25.92 -1.43 7.18
N ASP A 73 25.91 -2.75 7.39
CA ASP A 73 24.78 -3.63 7.06
C ASP A 73 23.71 -3.55 8.14
N ARG A 74 22.79 -2.61 7.95
CA ARG A 74 21.65 -2.43 8.85
C ARG A 74 20.67 -3.61 8.82
N ARG A 75 20.74 -4.49 7.81
CA ARG A 75 19.91 -5.70 7.74
C ARG A 75 20.28 -6.69 8.85
N VAL A 76 21.57 -6.82 9.17
CA VAL A 76 22.03 -7.62 10.32
C VAL A 76 21.42 -7.13 11.63
N LYS A 77 21.23 -5.80 11.77
CA LYS A 77 20.62 -5.20 12.95
C LYS A 77 19.12 -5.51 13.05
N THR A 78 18.40 -5.44 11.92
CA THR A 78 16.95 -5.65 11.86
C THR A 78 16.56 -7.14 11.88
N ASP A 79 17.47 -8.03 11.49
CA ASP A 79 17.31 -9.48 11.63
C ASP A 79 17.50 -9.98 13.08
N GLY A 80 18.15 -9.19 13.94
CA GLY A 80 18.33 -9.48 15.37
C GLY A 80 17.06 -9.39 16.22
N ASP A 81 17.21 -9.16 17.52
CA ASP A 81 16.07 -8.94 18.44
C ASP A 81 15.49 -7.52 18.24
N LEU A 82 14.34 -7.44 17.59
CA LEU A 82 13.66 -6.19 17.22
C LEU A 82 13.31 -5.32 18.45
N ARG A 83 13.10 -5.93 19.63
CA ARG A 83 12.84 -5.19 20.88
C ARG A 83 14.01 -4.29 21.27
N LYS A 84 15.24 -4.65 20.86
CA LYS A 84 16.42 -3.81 21.11
C LYS A 84 16.39 -2.52 20.29
N LEU A 85 15.55 -2.42 19.26
CA LEU A 85 15.36 -1.24 18.40
C LEU A 85 14.22 -0.33 18.88
N LEU A 86 13.34 -0.81 19.77
CA LEU A 86 12.27 -0.02 20.38
C LEU A 86 12.78 0.98 21.42
N LEU A 87 12.36 2.24 21.30
CA LEU A 87 12.66 3.26 22.30
C LEU A 87 12.36 2.74 23.71
N ARG A 88 13.24 3.07 24.64
CA ARG A 88 13.01 2.74 26.04
C ARG A 88 12.02 3.72 26.63
N LYS A 89 11.16 3.20 27.50
CA LYS A 89 10.35 4.01 28.40
C LYS A 89 11.21 5.09 29.08
N PRO A 90 10.78 6.36 29.06
CA PRO A 90 11.52 7.42 29.73
C PRO A 90 11.48 7.28 31.26
N THR A 91 12.48 7.83 31.94
CA THR A 91 12.51 7.89 33.41
C THR A 91 11.26 8.59 33.94
N GLY A 92 10.62 8.02 34.96
CA GLY A 92 9.42 8.56 35.59
C GLY A 92 8.10 8.18 34.91
N ALA A 93 8.13 7.54 33.73
CA ALA A 93 6.94 6.95 33.12
C ALA A 93 6.62 5.57 33.75
N LYS A 94 5.33 5.20 33.72
CA LYS A 94 4.86 3.87 34.12
C LYS A 94 4.86 2.93 32.93
N ASN A 95 4.98 1.63 33.19
CA ASN A 95 4.83 0.64 32.11
C ASN A 95 3.39 0.67 31.60
N ALA A 96 3.20 0.21 30.38
CA ALA A 96 1.87 0.02 29.81
C ALA A 96 1.25 -1.27 30.36
N ASP A 97 0.30 -1.14 31.28
CA ASP A 97 -0.37 -2.30 31.89
C ASP A 97 -1.10 -3.15 30.83
N TRP A 98 -1.61 -2.51 29.76
CA TRP A 98 -2.27 -3.21 28.64
C TRP A 98 -1.31 -4.05 27.78
N LEU A 99 0.01 -3.92 27.97
CA LEU A 99 1.03 -4.71 27.29
C LEU A 99 1.70 -5.74 28.20
N GLU A 100 1.27 -5.92 29.46
CA GLU A 100 1.95 -6.82 30.40
C GLU A 100 2.05 -8.28 29.91
N HIS A 101 1.13 -8.71 29.06
CA HIS A 101 1.15 -10.05 28.48
C HIS A 101 2.05 -10.18 27.24
N ALA A 102 2.38 -9.06 26.60
CA ALA A 102 3.34 -9.02 25.52
C ALA A 102 4.73 -8.92 26.14
N ASP A 103 5.56 -9.97 26.04
CA ASP A 103 6.99 -9.93 26.41
C ASP A 103 7.82 -9.07 25.42
N GLY A 104 7.27 -7.89 25.06
CA GLY A 104 7.71 -7.01 23.99
C GLY A 104 7.49 -7.56 22.58
N TRP A 105 6.80 -8.70 22.43
CA TRP A 105 6.47 -9.31 21.15
C TRP A 105 4.97 -9.38 20.95
N LEU A 106 4.55 -9.24 19.70
CA LEU A 106 3.22 -9.56 19.22
C LEU A 106 3.38 -10.61 18.11
N ASN A 107 2.78 -11.78 18.33
CA ASN A 107 2.58 -12.75 17.28
C ASN A 107 1.49 -12.27 16.29
N ILE A 108 1.28 -13.00 15.19
CA ILE A 108 0.33 -12.58 14.15
C ILE A 108 -1.10 -12.41 14.67
N ALA A 109 -1.56 -13.25 15.59
CA ALA A 109 -2.89 -13.16 16.18
C ALA A 109 -2.97 -11.96 17.13
N GLU A 110 -2.00 -11.83 18.04
CA GLU A 110 -1.94 -10.69 18.97
C GLU A 110 -1.85 -9.34 18.24
N TYR A 111 -1.12 -9.28 17.12
CA TYR A 111 -1.05 -8.08 16.30
C TYR A 111 -2.35 -7.82 15.54
N ALA A 112 -2.97 -8.85 14.98
CA ALA A 112 -4.26 -8.74 14.29
C ALA A 112 -5.39 -8.29 15.24
N ASP A 113 -5.38 -8.76 16.49
CA ASP A 113 -6.35 -8.40 17.53
C ASP A 113 -6.36 -6.91 17.89
N THR A 114 -5.34 -6.15 17.47
CA THR A 114 -5.29 -4.71 17.68
C THR A 114 -6.11 -3.90 16.66
N TYR A 115 -6.67 -4.55 15.64
CA TYR A 115 -7.47 -3.93 14.59
C TYR A 115 -8.96 -4.17 14.81
N THR A 116 -9.81 -3.32 14.22
CA THR A 116 -11.28 -3.40 14.31
C THR A 116 -11.84 -4.73 13.80
N GLU A 117 -11.22 -5.31 12.77
CA GLU A 117 -11.62 -6.59 12.16
C GLU A 117 -10.44 -7.59 12.23
N PRO A 118 -10.21 -8.23 13.39
CA PRO A 118 -9.03 -9.08 13.60
C PRO A 118 -8.92 -10.26 12.62
N GLY A 119 -10.04 -10.89 12.27
CA GLY A 119 -10.05 -12.03 11.35
C GLY A 119 -9.57 -11.65 9.94
N ASP A 120 -10.09 -10.55 9.41
CA ASP A 120 -9.70 -10.05 8.09
C ASP A 120 -8.25 -9.55 8.12
N LYS A 121 -7.85 -8.89 9.20
CA LYS A 121 -6.46 -8.47 9.39
C LYS A 121 -5.51 -9.65 9.46
N PHE A 122 -5.85 -10.72 10.17
CA PHE A 122 -5.03 -11.93 10.26
C PHE A 122 -4.79 -12.53 8.88
N VAL A 123 -5.85 -12.65 8.06
CA VAL A 123 -5.75 -13.15 6.69
C VAL A 123 -4.87 -12.24 5.83
N SER A 124 -5.03 -10.91 5.93
CA SER A 124 -4.14 -9.96 5.26
C SER A 124 -2.69 -10.17 5.65
N LEU A 125 -2.39 -10.22 6.96
CA LEU A 125 -1.02 -10.38 7.47
C LEU A 125 -0.35 -11.67 7.03
N ALA A 126 -1.11 -12.76 6.93
CA ALA A 126 -0.61 -14.02 6.39
C ALA A 126 -0.21 -13.88 4.91
N ASN A 127 -1.03 -13.18 4.11
CA ASN A 127 -0.74 -12.90 2.70
C ASN A 127 0.39 -11.88 2.52
N ASP A 128 0.54 -10.95 3.46
CA ASP A 128 1.57 -9.92 3.47
C ASP A 128 2.90 -10.43 4.08
N GLU A 129 2.98 -11.74 4.35
CA GLU A 129 4.19 -12.42 4.82
C GLU A 129 4.72 -11.89 6.16
N PHE A 130 3.79 -11.54 7.07
CA PHE A 130 4.12 -11.12 8.42
C PHE A 130 5.15 -12.06 9.07
N ARG A 131 6.23 -11.49 9.59
CA ARG A 131 7.31 -12.24 10.24
C ARG A 131 7.20 -12.18 11.75
N ARG A 132 7.10 -10.96 12.30
CA ARG A 132 7.03 -10.68 13.74
C ARG A 132 6.76 -9.21 13.98
N ALA A 133 6.16 -8.88 15.12
CA ALA A 133 6.04 -7.49 15.58
C ALA A 133 6.60 -7.35 16.99
N ALA A 134 7.36 -6.30 17.25
CA ALA A 134 7.81 -5.93 18.58
C ALA A 134 7.05 -4.69 19.05
N VAL A 135 6.71 -4.65 20.33
CA VAL A 135 5.92 -3.57 20.93
C VAL A 135 6.53 -3.06 22.22
N VAL A 136 6.41 -1.75 22.46
CA VAL A 136 6.66 -1.12 23.76
C VAL A 136 5.61 -0.04 23.99
N GLY A 137 5.24 0.17 25.24
CA GLY A 137 4.37 1.26 25.62
C GLY A 137 4.64 1.76 27.03
N TRP A 138 4.16 2.95 27.31
CA TRP A 138 4.28 3.57 28.63
C TRP A 138 3.27 4.69 28.84
N GLU A 139 3.07 5.05 30.12
CA GLU A 139 2.24 6.17 30.53
C GLU A 139 3.08 7.33 31.09
N VAL A 140 2.80 8.55 30.64
CA VAL A 140 3.44 9.77 31.11
C VAL A 140 2.51 10.51 32.08
N GLY A 141 2.56 10.11 33.35
CA GLY A 141 1.66 10.63 34.39
C GLY A 141 0.20 10.43 34.01
N THR A 142 -0.63 11.45 34.20
CA THR A 142 -2.04 11.46 33.74
C THR A 142 -2.21 12.19 32.40
N SER A 143 -1.12 12.42 31.66
CA SER A 143 -1.14 13.30 30.48
C SER A 143 -1.48 12.52 29.22
N TYR A 144 -0.69 11.50 28.92
CA TYR A 144 -0.83 10.68 27.72
C TYR A 144 -0.11 9.33 27.89
N ASN A 145 -0.56 8.35 27.12
CA ASN A 145 0.10 7.08 26.90
C ASN A 145 0.74 7.04 25.51
N VAL A 146 1.79 6.24 25.38
CA VAL A 146 2.53 6.02 24.13
C VAL A 146 2.58 4.52 23.86
N GLU A 147 2.41 4.17 22.59
CA GLU A 147 2.66 2.83 22.07
C GLU A 147 3.51 2.92 20.80
N ILE A 148 4.52 2.05 20.69
CA ILE A 148 5.39 1.96 19.52
C ILE A 148 5.44 0.51 19.09
N ARG A 149 5.18 0.26 17.81
CA ARG A 149 5.32 -1.05 17.18
C ARG A 149 6.35 -0.98 16.06
N LEU A 150 7.11 -2.06 15.96
CA LEU A 150 7.95 -2.35 14.80
C LEU A 150 7.46 -3.66 14.21
N VAL A 151 6.97 -3.61 12.97
CA VAL A 151 6.33 -4.74 12.29
C VAL A 151 7.20 -5.14 11.14
N GLN A 152 7.73 -6.38 11.19
CA GLN A 152 8.62 -6.90 10.17
C GLN A 152 7.88 -7.88 9.26
N PHE A 153 8.13 -7.75 7.97
CA PHE A 153 7.63 -8.63 6.91
C PHE A 153 8.79 -9.38 6.27
N ARG A 154 8.53 -10.50 5.58
CA ARG A 154 9.59 -11.20 4.82
C ARG A 154 9.96 -10.45 3.53
N GLN A 155 8.94 -9.94 2.85
CA GLN A 155 9.06 -9.29 1.55
C GLN A 155 9.72 -10.17 0.49
N ASP A 156 9.33 -11.43 0.44
CA ASP A 156 9.77 -12.40 -0.55
C ASP A 156 9.06 -12.13 -1.88
N ASP A 157 7.72 -12.05 -1.87
CA ASP A 157 6.90 -11.80 -3.07
C ASP A 157 6.19 -10.43 -3.06
N ARG A 158 6.16 -9.73 -1.91
CA ARG A 158 5.44 -8.46 -1.72
C ARG A 158 6.26 -7.39 -1.02
N MET A 159 6.02 -6.12 -1.36
CA MET A 159 6.62 -4.99 -0.64
C MET A 159 5.79 -4.61 0.59
N SER A 160 5.47 -5.58 1.43
CA SER A 160 4.45 -5.45 2.49
C SER A 160 4.72 -4.34 3.50
N ALA A 161 5.98 -4.00 3.80
CA ALA A 161 6.26 -2.86 4.69
C ALA A 161 5.95 -1.51 4.04
N VAL A 162 6.03 -1.42 2.70
CA VAL A 162 5.61 -0.24 1.94
C VAL A 162 4.09 -0.12 1.99
N ASP A 163 3.38 -1.21 1.71
CA ASP A 163 1.92 -1.24 1.68
C ASP A 163 1.32 -0.99 3.07
N ALA A 164 1.87 -1.61 4.12
CA ALA A 164 1.45 -1.38 5.50
C ALA A 164 1.63 0.09 5.93
N ASN A 165 2.76 0.71 5.56
CA ASN A 165 3.01 2.11 5.83
C ASN A 165 2.03 3.02 5.06
N ALA A 166 1.82 2.76 3.77
CA ALA A 166 0.92 3.55 2.94
C ALA A 166 -0.54 3.47 3.44
N ASN A 167 -1.02 2.26 3.75
CA ASN A 167 -2.35 2.05 4.30
C ASN A 167 -2.52 2.78 5.65
N SER A 168 -1.53 2.71 6.55
CA SER A 168 -1.62 3.41 7.85
C SER A 168 -1.67 4.93 7.70
N GLN A 169 -0.94 5.47 6.73
CA GLN A 169 -0.99 6.90 6.38
C GLN A 169 -2.35 7.29 5.79
N GLU A 170 -2.90 6.47 4.90
CA GLU A 170 -4.22 6.69 4.32
C GLU A 170 -5.31 6.73 5.41
N TRP A 171 -5.29 5.80 6.36
CA TRP A 171 -6.21 5.80 7.49
C TRP A 171 -6.08 7.07 8.34
N ALA A 172 -4.85 7.45 8.70
CA ALA A 172 -4.59 8.68 9.47
C ALA A 172 -5.11 9.94 8.78
N GLU A 173 -4.94 10.02 7.46
CA GLU A 173 -5.36 11.15 6.62
C GLU A 173 -6.86 11.20 6.38
N SER A 174 -7.54 10.06 6.43
CA SER A 174 -8.99 9.97 6.25
C SER A 174 -9.79 10.65 7.36
N ASP A 175 -9.19 10.79 8.55
CA ASP A 175 -9.81 11.39 9.71
C ASP A 175 -9.98 12.91 9.58
N ARG A 176 -11.17 13.39 9.91
CA ARG A 176 -11.47 14.84 9.84
C ARG A 176 -10.74 15.60 10.94
N GLY A 177 -10.05 16.65 10.53
CA GLY A 177 -9.31 17.50 11.46
C GLY A 177 -7.96 16.89 11.84
N THR A 178 -7.27 16.29 10.88
CA THR A 178 -5.90 15.82 11.03
C THR A 178 -4.93 16.84 10.44
N ASP A 179 -3.93 17.24 11.23
CA ASP A 179 -2.77 17.97 10.74
C ASP A 179 -1.61 16.97 10.53
N SER A 180 -0.85 17.12 9.44
CA SER A 180 0.22 16.18 9.09
C SER A 180 1.55 16.85 8.73
N TRP A 181 2.66 16.15 8.98
CA TRP A 181 4.00 16.60 8.66
C TRP A 181 4.91 15.44 8.30
N ALA A 182 5.84 15.65 7.35
CA ALA A 182 6.89 14.69 7.07
C ALA A 182 7.83 14.53 8.27
N VAL A 183 8.22 13.29 8.56
CA VAL A 183 9.20 12.96 9.61
C VAL A 183 10.61 13.15 9.04
N PRO A 184 11.45 14.03 9.62
CA PRO A 184 12.80 14.27 9.11
C PRO A 184 13.66 13.00 9.03
N GLY A 185 14.50 12.91 8.00
CA GLY A 185 15.39 11.77 7.80
C GLY A 185 14.68 10.48 7.36
N THR A 186 13.39 10.56 7.04
CA THR A 186 12.61 9.47 6.42
C THR A 186 12.30 9.82 4.96
N GLY A 187 12.07 8.80 4.12
CA GLY A 187 11.68 9.02 2.74
C GLY A 187 10.22 9.46 2.61
N ASN A 188 9.31 8.62 3.12
CA ASN A 188 7.87 8.83 3.07
C ASN A 188 7.22 8.75 4.46
N GLY A 189 7.97 8.94 5.55
CA GLY A 189 7.42 8.88 6.90
C GLY A 189 6.61 10.13 7.23
N MET A 190 5.48 9.95 7.90
CA MET A 190 4.53 11.01 8.23
C MET A 190 4.13 10.93 9.70
N ALA A 191 3.87 12.09 10.31
CA ALA A 191 3.25 12.19 11.62
C ALA A 191 1.97 13.02 11.53
N TYR A 192 1.02 12.66 12.36
CA TYR A 192 -0.35 13.11 12.35
C TYR A 192 -0.78 13.54 13.75
N VAL A 193 -1.50 14.65 13.85
CA VAL A 193 -2.16 15.09 15.08
C VAL A 193 -3.64 15.27 14.77
N HIS A 194 -4.49 14.56 15.51
CA HIS A 194 -5.93 14.69 15.37
C HIS A 194 -6.42 15.82 16.29
N THR A 195 -6.90 16.90 15.68
CA THR A 195 -7.33 18.14 16.36
C THR A 195 -8.67 17.99 17.08
N ARG A 196 -9.41 16.93 16.78
CA ARG A 196 -10.68 16.58 17.41
C ARG A 196 -10.50 15.29 18.22
N PRO A 197 -11.05 15.23 19.44
CA PRO A 197 -11.01 14.00 20.20
C PRO A 197 -11.96 12.97 19.60
N TYR A 198 -11.59 11.70 19.67
CA TYR A 198 -12.51 10.59 19.57
C TYR A 198 -13.49 10.62 20.76
N THR A 199 -14.77 10.40 20.47
CA THR A 199 -15.84 10.41 21.48
C THR A 199 -16.74 9.20 21.30
N GLU A 200 -16.90 8.42 22.37
CA GLU A 200 -17.83 7.30 22.44
C GLU A 200 -18.76 7.48 23.66
N PRO A 201 -20.08 7.24 23.53
CA PRO A 201 -20.99 7.33 24.67
C PRO A 201 -20.54 6.47 25.86
N GLY A 202 -20.42 7.09 27.04
CA GLY A 202 -19.96 6.40 28.26
C GLY A 202 -18.45 6.47 28.50
N TYR A 203 -17.67 7.04 27.58
CA TYR A 203 -16.22 7.20 27.69
C TYR A 203 -15.82 8.68 27.70
N VAL A 204 -14.64 8.95 28.28
CA VAL A 204 -14.05 10.29 28.23
C VAL A 204 -13.51 10.58 26.82
N PRO A 205 -13.64 11.82 26.31
CA PRO A 205 -13.04 12.19 25.02
C PRO A 205 -11.53 11.93 25.01
N GLN A 206 -11.04 11.31 23.94
CA GLN A 206 -9.64 10.92 23.80
C GLN A 206 -9.03 11.61 22.58
N TYR A 207 -7.97 12.38 22.82
CA TYR A 207 -7.14 12.93 21.74
C TYR A 207 -6.07 11.93 21.35
N SER A 208 -5.73 11.91 20.07
CA SER A 208 -4.71 11.04 19.50
C SER A 208 -3.72 11.80 18.63
N ALA A 209 -2.52 11.24 18.51
CA ALA A 209 -1.55 11.53 17.47
C ALA A 209 -0.86 10.24 17.08
N GLU A 210 -0.44 10.13 15.82
CA GLU A 210 0.23 8.93 15.33
C GLU A 210 1.35 9.25 14.35
N ALA A 211 2.30 8.34 14.18
CA ALA A 211 3.37 8.47 13.20
C ALA A 211 3.70 7.13 12.55
N HIS A 212 3.81 7.17 11.23
CA HIS A 212 3.99 6.02 10.37
C HIS A 212 5.18 6.25 9.46
N ALA A 213 6.19 5.39 9.58
CA ALA A 213 7.35 5.40 8.71
C ALA A 213 7.85 3.97 8.48
N ARG A 214 8.78 3.79 7.55
CA ARG A 214 9.36 2.47 7.29
C ARG A 214 10.85 2.53 6.98
N ARG A 215 11.53 1.41 7.22
CA ARG A 215 12.91 1.19 6.78
C ARG A 215 13.12 -0.27 6.43
N GLY A 216 13.52 -0.53 5.19
CA GLY A 216 13.64 -1.90 4.68
C GLY A 216 12.30 -2.62 4.75
N ASP A 217 12.31 -3.78 5.40
CA ASP A 217 11.20 -4.70 5.63
C ASP A 217 10.45 -4.44 6.96
N ILE A 218 10.73 -3.32 7.63
CA ILE A 218 10.09 -2.92 8.89
C ILE A 218 9.23 -1.68 8.68
N ALA A 219 7.95 -1.80 9.05
CA ALA A 219 7.06 -0.67 9.31
C ALA A 219 7.15 -0.25 10.79
N MET A 220 7.22 1.05 11.03
CA MET A 220 7.18 1.69 12.34
C MET A 220 5.84 2.38 12.50
N GLU A 221 5.18 2.08 13.60
CA GLU A 221 3.89 2.66 13.97
C GLU A 221 4.01 3.22 15.39
N ILE A 222 3.57 4.46 15.59
CA ILE A 222 3.55 5.12 16.89
C ILE A 222 2.16 5.67 17.11
N TRP A 223 1.61 5.42 18.29
CA TRP A 223 0.39 6.06 18.76
C TRP A 223 0.61 6.75 20.10
N VAL A 224 -0.01 7.91 20.24
CA VAL A 224 -0.07 8.69 21.47
C VAL A 224 -1.52 9.02 21.74
N TYR A 225 -2.04 8.64 22.90
CA TYR A 225 -3.40 8.94 23.32
C TYR A 225 -3.38 9.76 24.62
N GLY A 226 -4.33 10.67 24.78
CA GLY A 226 -4.42 11.47 26.00
C GLY A 226 -5.76 12.18 26.18
N GLY A 227 -6.04 12.64 27.40
CA GLY A 227 -7.25 13.41 27.70
C GLY A 227 -7.20 14.88 27.26
N LYS A 228 -6.10 15.29 26.63
CA LYS A 228 -5.86 16.67 26.13
C LYS A 228 -5.20 16.61 24.75
N PRO A 229 -5.32 17.67 23.93
CA PRO A 229 -4.67 17.74 22.63
C PRO A 229 -3.18 17.39 22.70
N ILE A 230 -2.76 16.50 21.80
CA ILE A 230 -1.36 16.08 21.69
C ILE A 230 -0.61 17.09 20.81
N SER A 231 0.56 17.53 21.26
CA SER A 231 1.34 18.51 20.49
C SER A 231 2.08 17.84 19.32
N LYS A 232 2.22 18.56 18.19
CA LYS A 232 3.11 18.17 17.09
C LYS A 232 4.51 17.77 17.59
N LYS A 233 5.07 18.54 18.52
CA LYS A 233 6.40 18.30 19.07
C LYS A 233 6.49 16.91 19.72
N THR A 234 5.46 16.51 20.46
CA THR A 234 5.42 15.21 21.15
C THR A 234 5.54 14.06 20.16
N ILE A 235 4.69 14.03 19.13
CA ILE A 235 4.69 12.93 18.15
C ILE A 235 5.95 12.96 17.26
N MET A 236 6.42 14.16 16.89
CA MET A 236 7.61 14.30 16.04
C MET A 236 8.89 13.88 16.77
N ASP A 237 9.08 14.32 18.02
CA ASP A 237 10.24 13.93 18.84
C ASP A 237 10.29 12.39 19.01
N LEU A 238 9.13 11.72 19.16
CA LEU A 238 9.05 10.26 19.24
C LEU A 238 9.43 9.59 17.92
N ALA A 239 8.85 10.05 16.80
CA ALA A 239 9.08 9.50 15.47
C ALA A 239 10.55 9.61 15.06
N GLU A 240 11.17 10.79 15.21
CA GLU A 240 12.58 11.01 14.87
C GLU A 240 13.51 10.12 15.70
N ARG A 241 13.26 10.05 17.02
CA ARG A 241 14.07 9.23 17.93
C ARG A 241 13.93 7.75 17.62
N GLN A 242 12.73 7.26 17.27
CA GLN A 242 12.51 5.86 16.93
C GLN A 242 13.16 5.53 15.58
N MET A 243 12.98 6.38 14.56
CA MET A 243 13.61 6.20 13.24
C MET A 243 15.13 6.29 13.28
N GLY A 244 15.71 7.03 14.23
CA GLY A 244 17.15 7.04 14.48
C GLY A 244 17.71 5.73 15.05
N ARG A 245 16.85 4.83 15.55
CA ARG A 245 17.25 3.50 16.06
C ARG A 245 17.13 2.40 15.01
N LEU A 246 16.32 2.61 13.98
CA LEU A 246 16.34 1.82 12.75
C LEU A 246 17.51 2.27 11.87
#